data_AF-A0A8H7FLW7-F1
#
_entry.id   AF-A0A8H7FLW7-F1
#
_cell.length_a   1.000
_cell.length_b   1.000
_cell.length_c   1.000
_cell.angle_alpha   90.00
_cell.angle_beta   90.00
_cell.angle_gamma   90.00
#
_symmetry.space_group_name_H-M   'P 1'
#
loop_
_entity.id
_entity.type
_entity.pdbx_description
1 polymer ?
#
loop_
_entity_poly.entity_id
_entity_poly.type
_entity_poly.pdbx_seq_one_letter_code
_entity_poly.pdbx_strand_id
1 'polypeptide(L)'
;MNSSIASQGLTPNASIPPPFLNPSQGESLQLSTGIYLVTLGRLLEQSAGIERFERVLFLNDIIFCAADILEILYEHDAQHADMTPSYALPDLLTYFGDPPPDPSPVPQPFPANPPARAALDQLAPFQVFSCWNGAVVMPTKEGEEEGDTRGTGRGVVRFRTARNDASTVTERQSECFLVPVDLWKRGMGRVMVVPRASVTYSGHNYAEVRQDGGRLPGTAHPAHVAYRPLPAPGEDTQIQCVRAPPAQVAYHNYAWWHAPERWGAWDEA
;
A
#
# COMPACT_ATOMS: atom_id res chain seq x y z
N MET A 1 -9.23 -72.25 13.21
CA MET A 1 -8.18 -71.30 13.62
C MET A 1 -8.83 -70.26 14.51
N ASN A 2 -8.36 -70.18 15.77
CA ASN A 2 -8.36 -69.10 16.77
C ASN A 2 -8.72 -67.68 16.26
N SER A 3 -9.15 -66.67 17.03
CA SER A 3 -9.68 -66.43 18.40
C SER A 3 -9.89 -64.90 18.53
N SER A 4 -10.88 -64.48 19.33
CA SER A 4 -11.19 -63.14 19.94
C SER A 4 -10.21 -61.94 19.87
N ILE A 5 -10.74 -60.69 19.79
CA ILE A 5 -10.63 -59.56 20.79
C ILE A 5 -10.95 -58.15 20.21
N ALA A 6 -11.85 -57.44 20.92
CA ALA A 6 -12.00 -56.00 21.27
C ALA A 6 -11.92 -54.78 20.31
N SER A 7 -12.76 -53.80 20.68
CA SER A 7 -12.90 -52.39 20.26
C SER A 7 -11.64 -51.53 20.45
N GLN A 8 -11.42 -50.53 19.58
CA GLN A 8 -11.12 -49.12 19.93
C GLN A 8 -11.46 -48.20 18.74
N GLY A 9 -11.97 -46.99 19.04
CA GLY A 9 -12.65 -46.10 18.09
C GLY A 9 -11.78 -45.09 17.36
N LEU A 10 -12.36 -44.49 16.32
CA LEU A 10 -11.93 -43.24 15.68
C LEU A 10 -13.17 -42.40 15.38
N THR A 11 -13.15 -41.16 15.82
CA THR A 11 -14.22 -40.16 15.80
C THR A 11 -14.53 -39.61 14.40
N PRO A 12 -15.69 -38.95 14.17
CA PRO A 12 -16.06 -38.41 12.88
C PRO A 12 -15.24 -37.15 12.56
N ASN A 13 -14.60 -37.14 11.39
CA ASN A 13 -13.88 -35.99 10.87
C ASN A 13 -14.81 -34.78 10.70
N ALA A 14 -14.37 -33.66 11.23
CA ALA A 14 -15.05 -32.38 11.23
C ALA A 14 -15.33 -31.87 9.80
N SER A 15 -16.59 -31.62 9.50
CA SER A 15 -17.02 -30.81 8.37
C SER A 15 -16.68 -29.34 8.64
N ILE A 16 -15.71 -28.80 7.91
CA ILE A 16 -15.40 -27.37 7.88
C ILE A 16 -16.51 -26.65 7.11
N PRO A 17 -17.26 -25.69 7.69
CA PRO A 17 -18.23 -24.91 6.92
C PRO A 17 -17.50 -23.84 6.07
N PRO A 18 -18.01 -23.50 4.87
CA PRO A 18 -17.39 -22.47 4.03
C PRO A 18 -17.52 -21.08 4.67
N PRO A 19 -16.51 -20.20 4.54
CA PRO A 19 -16.52 -18.88 5.16
C PRO A 19 -17.25 -17.90 4.24
N PHE A 20 -18.58 -17.89 4.28
CA PHE A 20 -19.36 -16.77 3.74
C PHE A 20 -20.29 -16.26 4.83
N LEU A 21 -19.87 -15.19 5.52
CA LEU A 21 -20.71 -14.44 6.45
C LEU A 21 -21.52 -13.40 5.66
N ASN A 22 -22.84 -13.45 5.83
CA ASN A 22 -23.82 -12.56 5.24
C ASN A 22 -23.74 -11.15 5.88
N PRO A 23 -23.53 -10.06 5.12
CA PRO A 23 -23.25 -8.71 5.65
C PRO A 23 -24.50 -7.94 6.14
N SER A 24 -25.67 -8.57 6.26
CA SER A 24 -26.94 -7.87 6.49
C SER A 24 -27.30 -7.57 7.97
N GLN A 25 -26.36 -7.68 8.92
CA GLN A 25 -26.61 -7.40 10.34
C GLN A 25 -25.66 -6.29 10.78
N GLY A 26 -26.14 -5.04 10.68
CA GLY A 26 -25.40 -3.85 11.03
C GLY A 26 -25.23 -3.70 12.54
N GLU A 27 -24.03 -4.00 13.01
CA GLU A 27 -23.43 -3.31 14.16
C GLU A 27 -22.01 -2.88 13.75
N SER A 28 -21.69 -1.63 14.07
CA SER A 28 -20.47 -0.90 13.70
C SER A 28 -19.19 -1.74 13.83
N LEU A 29 -18.65 -2.19 12.70
CA LEU A 29 -17.33 -2.81 12.52
C LEU A 29 -16.20 -1.79 12.77
N GLN A 30 -15.95 -1.43 14.03
CA GLN A 30 -14.79 -0.62 14.42
C GLN A 30 -13.74 -1.35 15.28
N LEU A 31 -13.97 -2.62 15.64
CA LEU A 31 -13.12 -3.37 16.59
C LEU A 31 -12.39 -4.58 15.99
N SER A 32 -12.30 -4.69 14.67
CA SER A 32 -12.27 -6.00 14.03
C SER A 32 -11.08 -6.20 13.08
N THR A 33 -10.85 -5.31 12.10
CA THR A 33 -9.97 -5.62 10.95
C THR A 33 -8.52 -5.91 11.34
N GLY A 34 -7.95 -5.14 12.27
CA GLY A 34 -6.57 -5.32 12.72
C GLY A 34 -6.34 -6.58 13.57
N ILE A 35 -7.31 -6.95 14.41
CA ILE A 35 -7.22 -8.18 15.23
C ILE A 35 -7.46 -9.40 14.34
N TYR A 36 -8.44 -9.35 13.43
CA TYR A 36 -8.71 -10.45 12.49
C TYR A 36 -7.53 -10.73 11.55
N LEU A 37 -6.84 -9.71 11.03
CA LEU A 37 -5.66 -9.89 10.16
C LEU A 37 -4.50 -10.58 10.90
N VAL A 38 -4.18 -10.15 12.14
CA VAL A 38 -3.09 -10.74 12.93
C VAL A 38 -3.43 -12.17 13.37
N THR A 39 -4.66 -12.39 13.86
CA THR A 39 -5.11 -13.73 14.27
C THR A 39 -5.16 -14.69 13.08
N LEU A 40 -5.62 -14.24 11.91
CA LEU A 40 -5.60 -15.05 10.69
C LEU A 40 -4.16 -15.37 10.25
N GLY A 41 -3.25 -14.39 10.32
CA GLY A 41 -1.83 -14.58 9.99
C GLY A 41 -1.19 -15.73 10.78
N ARG A 42 -1.32 -15.71 12.12
CA ARG A 42 -0.76 -16.76 12.99
C ARG A 42 -1.38 -18.14 12.77
N LEU A 43 -2.70 -18.19 12.53
CA LEU A 43 -3.38 -19.46 12.22
C LEU A 43 -2.91 -20.04 10.89
N LEU A 44 -2.67 -19.19 9.89
CA LEU A 44 -2.14 -19.60 8.59
C LEU A 44 -0.70 -20.11 8.72
N GLU A 45 0.18 -19.40 9.43
CA GLU A 45 1.56 -19.83 9.72
C GLU A 45 1.58 -21.24 10.33
N GLN A 46 0.80 -21.45 11.40
CA GLN A 46 0.68 -22.74 12.07
C GLN A 46 0.13 -23.84 11.16
N SER A 47 -0.89 -23.54 10.36
CA SER A 47 -1.51 -24.52 9.44
C SER A 47 -0.60 -24.91 8.27
N ALA A 48 0.26 -23.99 7.82
CA ALA A 48 1.15 -24.18 6.68
C ALA A 48 2.55 -24.70 7.09
N GLY A 49 2.84 -24.82 8.39
CA GLY A 49 4.18 -25.14 8.88
C GLY A 49 5.21 -24.04 8.56
N ILE A 50 4.74 -22.80 8.37
CA ILE A 50 5.58 -21.62 8.11
C ILE A 50 5.92 -21.01 9.47
N GLU A 51 7.21 -20.79 9.72
CA GLU A 51 7.64 -20.19 11.00
C GLU A 51 7.11 -18.76 11.15
N ARG A 52 7.19 -17.97 10.06
CA ARG A 52 6.71 -16.59 10.04
C ARG A 52 6.55 -16.07 8.60
N PHE A 53 5.51 -15.27 8.35
CA PHE A 53 5.49 -14.41 7.16
C PHE A 53 6.48 -13.26 7.33
N GLU A 54 7.28 -12.94 6.31
CA GLU A 54 8.24 -11.82 6.39
C GLU A 54 7.62 -10.46 6.03
N ARG A 55 6.54 -10.50 5.24
CA ARG A 55 5.89 -9.34 4.65
C ARG A 55 4.41 -9.59 4.41
N VAL A 56 3.63 -8.52 4.44
CA VAL A 56 2.22 -8.51 4.05
C VAL A 56 2.11 -7.75 2.74
N LEU A 57 1.46 -8.36 1.76
CA LEU A 57 1.02 -7.70 0.55
C LEU A 57 -0.47 -7.38 0.70
N PHE A 58 -0.79 -6.10 0.77
CA PHE A 58 -2.17 -5.63 0.68
C PHE A 58 -2.50 -5.35 -0.79
N LEU A 59 -3.64 -5.87 -1.24
CA LEU A 59 -4.21 -5.64 -2.56
C LEU A 59 -5.64 -5.15 -2.37
N ASN A 60 -5.97 -3.99 -2.93
CA ASN A 60 -7.30 -3.44 -2.96
C ASN A 60 -8.10 -3.98 -4.17
N ASP A 61 -9.17 -3.31 -4.57
CA ASP A 61 -10.01 -3.54 -5.75
C ASP A 61 -9.36 -3.06 -7.06
N ILE A 62 -8.17 -3.56 -7.33
CA ILE A 62 -7.29 -3.14 -8.43
C ILE A 62 -7.21 -4.13 -9.58
N ILE A 63 -6.86 -3.61 -10.76
CA ILE A 63 -6.41 -4.33 -11.94
C ILE A 63 -4.88 -4.28 -12.00
N PHE A 64 -4.28 -5.45 -12.13
CA PHE A 64 -2.84 -5.68 -12.23
C PHE A 64 -2.56 -7.02 -12.94
N CYS A 65 -1.33 -7.24 -13.39
CA CYS A 65 -0.84 -8.57 -13.75
C CYS A 65 0.17 -9.10 -12.73
N ALA A 66 0.51 -10.38 -12.83
CA ALA A 66 1.49 -11.00 -11.94
C ALA A 66 2.85 -10.29 -11.99
N ALA A 67 3.27 -9.80 -13.16
CA ALA A 67 4.53 -9.08 -13.31
C ALA A 67 4.54 -7.76 -12.50
N ASP A 68 3.40 -7.06 -12.40
CA ASP A 68 3.30 -5.82 -11.63
C ASP A 68 3.55 -6.08 -10.13
N ILE A 69 2.95 -7.14 -9.58
CA ILE A 69 3.12 -7.49 -8.16
C ILE A 69 4.52 -8.02 -7.88
N LEU A 70 5.07 -8.83 -8.78
CA LEU A 70 6.44 -9.33 -8.65
C LEU A 70 7.46 -8.20 -8.73
N GLU A 71 7.21 -7.17 -9.54
CA GLU A 71 8.05 -5.96 -9.60
C GLU A 71 8.05 -5.20 -8.27
N ILE A 72 6.88 -5.01 -7.65
CA ILE A 72 6.77 -4.36 -6.32
C ILE A 72 7.55 -5.15 -5.27
N LEU A 73 7.40 -6.48 -5.24
CA LEU A 73 8.09 -7.36 -4.31
C LEU A 73 9.61 -7.38 -4.55
N TYR A 74 10.03 -7.41 -5.81
CA TYR A 74 11.43 -7.38 -6.21
C TYR A 74 12.10 -6.09 -5.76
N GLU A 75 11.52 -4.93 -6.10
CA GLU A 75 12.07 -3.62 -5.71
C GLU A 75 11.98 -3.39 -4.19
N HIS A 76 10.97 -3.92 -3.51
CA HIS A 76 10.90 -3.90 -2.05
C HIS A 76 12.15 -4.56 -1.43
N ASP A 77 12.53 -5.75 -1.91
CA ASP A 77 13.69 -6.48 -1.41
C ASP A 77 15.01 -5.83 -1.86
N ALA A 78 15.11 -5.50 -3.15
CA ALA A 78 16.32 -4.95 -3.74
C ALA A 78 16.73 -3.64 -3.06
N GLN A 79 15.78 -2.75 -2.79
CA GLN A 79 16.05 -1.44 -2.19
C GLN A 79 16.07 -1.46 -0.65
N HIS A 80 15.84 -2.63 -0.04
CA HIS A 80 15.63 -2.78 1.39
C HIS A 80 14.55 -1.82 1.94
N ALA A 81 13.42 -1.78 1.25
CA ALA A 81 12.30 -0.92 1.58
C ALA A 81 11.61 -1.37 2.88
N ASP A 82 11.16 -0.41 3.67
CA ASP A 82 10.27 -0.69 4.80
C ASP A 82 8.81 -0.79 4.32
N MET A 83 8.43 -0.03 3.29
CA MET A 83 7.10 -0.05 2.70
C MET A 83 7.17 0.31 1.22
N THR A 84 6.51 -0.48 0.39
CA THR A 84 6.52 -0.29 -1.07
C THR A 84 5.10 -0.16 -1.60
N PRO A 85 4.53 1.05 -1.64
CA PRO A 85 3.24 1.31 -2.26
C PRO A 85 3.34 1.32 -3.79
N SER A 86 2.28 0.89 -4.47
CA SER A 86 2.10 1.20 -5.88
C SER A 86 1.56 2.61 -6.09
N TYR A 87 1.79 3.13 -7.29
CA TYR A 87 1.32 4.43 -7.75
C TYR A 87 1.09 4.37 -9.26
N ALA A 88 -0.08 4.80 -9.72
CA ALA A 88 -0.37 4.96 -11.13
C ALA A 88 -0.85 6.37 -11.40
N LEU A 89 -0.14 7.06 -12.29
CA LEU A 89 -0.43 8.45 -12.62
C LEU A 89 -1.85 8.65 -13.22
N PRO A 90 -2.39 7.78 -14.10
CA PRO A 90 -3.75 7.96 -14.60
C PRO A 90 -4.85 7.84 -13.56
N ASP A 91 -4.64 7.10 -12.48
CA ASP A 91 -5.60 7.10 -11.36
C ASP A 91 -5.62 8.46 -10.68
N LEU A 92 -4.46 9.10 -10.53
CA LEU A 92 -4.37 10.48 -10.02
C LEU A 92 -5.06 11.47 -10.98
N LEU A 93 -4.86 11.32 -12.29
CA LEU A 93 -5.51 12.14 -13.31
C LEU A 93 -7.03 11.94 -13.31
N THR A 94 -7.51 10.71 -13.11
CA THR A 94 -8.94 10.37 -13.02
C THR A 94 -9.53 10.97 -11.74
N TYR A 95 -8.85 10.78 -10.61
CA TYR A 95 -9.29 11.27 -9.30
C TYR A 95 -9.37 12.80 -9.25
N PHE A 96 -8.38 13.51 -9.80
CA PHE A 96 -8.44 14.97 -9.92
C PHE A 96 -9.26 15.47 -11.11
N GLY A 97 -9.58 14.59 -12.05
CA GLY A 97 -10.30 14.89 -13.29
C GLY A 97 -11.82 14.71 -13.18
N ASP A 98 -12.34 14.18 -12.07
CA ASP A 98 -13.77 14.16 -11.78
C ASP A 98 -14.30 15.60 -11.74
N PRO A 99 -15.35 15.94 -12.51
CA PRO A 99 -15.64 17.32 -12.88
C PRO A 99 -16.27 18.11 -11.72
N PRO A 100 -15.64 19.20 -11.24
CA PRO A 100 -16.32 20.32 -10.61
C PRO A 100 -16.48 21.44 -11.66
N PRO A 101 -17.27 22.50 -11.39
CA PRO A 101 -17.80 23.41 -12.41
C PRO A 101 -16.78 24.27 -13.20
N ASP A 102 -15.47 24.07 -13.03
CA ASP A 102 -14.42 24.72 -13.80
C ASP A 102 -13.23 23.76 -14.03
N PRO A 103 -12.69 23.63 -15.26
CA PRO A 103 -11.54 22.77 -15.56
C PRO A 103 -10.28 23.36 -14.89
N SER A 104 -10.02 22.93 -13.66
CA SER A 104 -8.74 23.19 -13.01
C SER A 104 -7.65 22.38 -13.74
N PRO A 105 -6.48 22.96 -14.05
CA PRO A 105 -5.40 22.22 -14.67
C PRO A 105 -4.97 21.08 -13.74
N VAL A 106 -4.87 19.87 -14.29
CA VAL A 106 -4.44 18.71 -13.50
C VAL A 106 -3.03 18.96 -12.95
N PRO A 107 -2.82 18.84 -11.62
CA PRO A 107 -1.51 19.08 -11.03
C PRO A 107 -0.45 18.18 -11.66
N GLN A 108 0.68 18.78 -12.04
CA GLN A 108 1.83 17.99 -12.49
C GLN A 108 2.42 17.24 -11.29
N PRO A 109 2.79 15.96 -11.41
CA PRO A 109 3.43 15.24 -10.33
C PRO A 109 4.83 15.80 -10.05
N PHE A 110 5.17 15.93 -8.77
CA PHE A 110 6.47 16.34 -8.24
C PHE A 110 7.06 17.66 -8.82
N PRO A 111 6.29 18.76 -8.90
CA PRO A 111 6.76 19.99 -9.54
C PRO A 111 7.90 20.67 -8.75
N ALA A 112 7.95 20.43 -7.43
CA ALA A 112 8.99 20.93 -6.53
C ALA A 112 10.12 19.90 -6.28
N ASN A 113 10.09 18.72 -6.90
CA ASN A 113 11.09 17.67 -6.72
C ASN A 113 11.54 17.10 -8.07
N PRO A 114 12.47 17.78 -8.77
CA PRO A 114 12.96 17.34 -10.08
C PRO A 114 13.56 15.93 -10.09
N PRO A 115 14.31 15.47 -9.06
CA PRO A 115 14.77 14.08 -8.98
C PRO A 115 13.62 13.05 -8.99
N ALA A 116 12.59 13.24 -8.16
CA ALA A 116 11.42 12.34 -8.15
C ALA A 116 10.64 12.39 -9.47
N ARG A 117 10.52 13.58 -10.08
CA ARG A 117 9.93 13.72 -11.41
C ARG A 117 10.70 12.93 -12.48
N ALA A 118 12.03 13.06 -12.50
CA ALA A 118 12.88 12.34 -13.43
C ALA A 118 12.79 10.81 -13.21
N ALA A 119 12.73 10.35 -11.96
CA ALA A 119 12.53 8.94 -11.65
C ALA A 119 11.17 8.43 -12.16
N LEU A 120 10.08 9.20 -11.97
CA LEU A 120 8.77 8.89 -12.52
C LEU A 120 8.79 8.77 -14.05
N ASP A 121 9.42 9.72 -14.75
CA ASP A 121 9.55 9.71 -16.22
C ASP A 121 10.40 8.53 -16.74
N GLN A 122 11.28 7.99 -15.89
CA GLN A 122 12.11 6.81 -16.17
C GLN A 122 11.50 5.50 -15.63
N LEU A 123 10.35 5.57 -14.97
CA LEU A 123 9.74 4.43 -14.26
C LEU A 123 10.70 3.79 -13.23
N ALA A 124 11.60 4.58 -12.66
CA ALA A 124 12.56 4.16 -11.66
C ALA A 124 11.95 4.33 -10.25
N PRO A 125 12.32 3.48 -9.28
CA PRO A 125 11.92 3.67 -7.90
C PRO A 125 12.36 5.03 -7.35
N PHE A 126 11.58 5.58 -6.43
CA PHE A 126 11.97 6.77 -5.67
C PHE A 126 11.30 6.81 -4.30
N GLN A 127 11.96 7.46 -3.34
CA GLN A 127 11.45 7.57 -1.97
C GLN A 127 10.30 8.59 -1.92
N VAL A 128 9.28 8.25 -1.13
CA VAL A 128 8.20 9.14 -0.70
C VAL A 128 8.12 9.14 0.82
N PHE A 129 7.44 10.12 1.40
CA PHE A 129 7.22 10.14 2.86
C PHE A 129 5.90 9.47 3.26
N SER A 130 4.93 9.49 2.35
CA SER A 130 3.61 8.90 2.53
C SER A 130 3.07 8.57 1.14
N CYS A 131 2.62 7.32 0.96
CA CYS A 131 1.88 6.85 -0.20
C CYS A 131 1.30 5.47 0.10
N TRP A 132 0.13 5.19 -0.46
CA TRP A 132 -0.53 3.91 -0.57
C TRP A 132 -1.57 4.10 -1.67
N ASN A 133 -1.43 3.40 -2.80
CA ASN A 133 -2.48 3.37 -3.79
C ASN A 133 -2.64 1.97 -4.36
N GLY A 134 -3.77 1.31 -4.08
CA GLY A 134 -4.11 0.03 -4.70
C GLY A 134 -3.40 -1.17 -4.07
N ALA A 135 -2.08 -1.25 -4.20
CA ALA A 135 -1.26 -2.29 -3.59
C ALA A 135 -0.17 -1.69 -2.68
N VAL A 136 0.20 -2.43 -1.64
CA VAL A 136 1.37 -2.08 -0.83
C VAL A 136 1.99 -3.32 -0.18
N VAL A 137 3.32 -3.38 -0.21
CA VAL A 137 4.11 -4.34 0.57
C VAL A 137 4.57 -3.67 1.86
N MET A 138 4.36 -4.34 2.98
CA MET A 138 4.74 -3.87 4.32
C MET A 138 5.38 -5.01 5.12
N PRO A 139 6.18 -4.71 6.16
CA PRO A 139 6.83 -5.73 6.96
C PRO A 139 5.83 -6.30 7.97
N THR A 140 5.92 -7.59 8.26
CA THR A 140 5.09 -8.27 9.27
C THR A 140 5.62 -8.08 10.68
N LYS A 141 6.18 -6.90 11.01
CA LYS A 141 6.89 -6.74 12.29
C LYS A 141 5.92 -6.81 13.47
N GLU A 142 5.73 -8.03 13.97
CA GLU A 142 5.09 -8.29 15.23
C GLU A 142 6.00 -7.82 16.36
N GLY A 143 5.41 -7.04 17.26
CA GLY A 143 5.87 -6.87 18.62
C GLY A 143 4.74 -7.36 19.53
N GLU A 144 5.10 -8.01 20.63
CA GLU A 144 4.13 -8.42 21.66
C GLU A 144 3.54 -7.23 22.43
N GLU A 145 4.01 -6.02 22.14
CA GLU A 145 3.54 -4.79 22.77
C GLU A 145 2.16 -4.37 22.24
N GLU A 146 1.34 -3.84 23.16
CA GLU A 146 0.07 -3.20 22.86
C GLU A 146 0.27 -2.15 21.76
N GLY A 147 -0.17 -2.48 20.54
CA GLY A 147 -0.04 -1.61 19.38
C GLY A 147 -0.62 -0.22 19.55
N ASP A 148 0.02 0.71 18.87
CA ASP A 148 -0.10 2.13 19.11
C ASP A 148 -1.22 2.75 18.29
N THR A 149 -2.40 2.68 18.89
CA THR A 149 -3.60 3.40 18.42
C THR A 149 -3.49 4.91 18.59
N ARG A 150 -2.38 5.42 19.16
CA ARG A 150 -2.14 6.83 19.51
C ARG A 150 -1.13 7.52 18.58
N GLY A 151 -0.51 6.82 17.61
CA GLY A 151 0.48 7.41 16.70
C GLY A 151 1.75 7.91 17.39
N THR A 152 2.11 7.32 18.53
CA THR A 152 3.28 7.66 19.36
C THR A 152 4.60 7.12 18.83
N GLY A 153 4.57 6.17 17.88
CA GLY A 153 5.77 5.51 17.38
C GLY A 153 6.23 4.30 18.19
N ARG A 154 5.46 3.86 19.19
CA ARG A 154 5.81 2.73 20.09
C ARG A 154 4.96 1.49 19.80
N GLY A 155 5.39 0.27 20.13
CA GLY A 155 4.62 -0.95 19.85
C GLY A 155 4.26 -1.17 18.36
N VAL A 156 3.33 -2.10 18.09
CA VAL A 156 2.95 -2.45 16.71
C VAL A 156 2.12 -1.37 16.00
N VAL A 157 2.31 -1.26 14.69
CA VAL A 157 1.49 -0.40 13.82
C VAL A 157 0.05 -0.91 13.78
N ARG A 158 -0.92 -0.01 13.84
CA ARG A 158 -2.35 -0.33 13.77
C ARG A 158 -3.10 0.67 12.91
N PHE A 159 -4.11 0.18 12.19
CA PHE A 159 -5.12 1.05 11.61
C PHE A 159 -5.79 1.86 12.74
N ARG A 160 -5.82 3.19 12.57
CA ARG A 160 -6.30 4.13 13.57
C ARG A 160 -6.87 5.36 12.89
N THR A 161 -7.61 6.16 13.65
CA THR A 161 -7.95 7.53 13.23
C THR A 161 -6.83 8.49 13.63
N ALA A 162 -6.74 9.62 12.96
CA ALA A 162 -5.95 10.74 13.48
C ALA A 162 -6.56 11.28 14.78
N ARG A 163 -5.73 11.80 15.69
CA ARG A 163 -6.11 12.21 17.06
C ARG A 163 -5.87 13.69 17.38
N ASN A 164 -5.21 14.44 16.51
CA ASN A 164 -5.17 15.91 16.58
C ASN A 164 -6.59 16.53 16.48
N ASP A 165 -6.77 17.75 16.99
CA ASP A 165 -8.08 18.40 17.17
C ASP A 165 -8.99 18.22 15.95
N ALA A 166 -10.22 17.75 16.21
CA ALA A 166 -11.15 17.23 15.21
C ALA A 166 -11.49 18.18 14.04
N SER A 167 -11.16 19.48 14.14
CA SER A 167 -11.42 20.51 13.12
C SER A 167 -10.17 20.95 12.33
N THR A 168 -8.96 20.54 12.72
CA THR A 168 -7.70 21.04 12.13
C THR A 168 -6.92 20.01 11.31
N VAL A 169 -7.29 18.73 11.41
CA VAL A 169 -6.60 17.62 10.73
C VAL A 169 -6.97 17.52 9.26
N THR A 170 -5.95 17.38 8.41
CA THR A 170 -6.10 17.32 6.95
C THR A 170 -6.47 15.93 6.44
N GLU A 171 -5.88 14.87 7.02
CA GLU A 171 -5.90 13.49 6.48
C GLU A 171 -6.47 12.44 7.46
N ARG A 172 -7.53 12.81 8.20
CA ARG A 172 -8.00 12.15 9.43
C ARG A 172 -8.21 10.62 9.37
N GLN A 173 -8.27 10.03 8.17
CA GLN A 173 -8.56 8.61 7.95
C GLN A 173 -7.70 7.95 6.86
N SER A 174 -6.68 8.63 6.33
CA SER A 174 -5.92 8.11 5.20
C SER A 174 -4.85 7.11 5.66
N GLU A 175 -5.02 5.82 5.39
CA GLU A 175 -3.97 4.81 5.64
C GLU A 175 -2.69 5.12 4.85
N CYS A 176 -2.86 5.74 3.68
CA CYS A 176 -1.81 6.31 2.84
C CYS A 176 -0.94 7.33 3.58
N PHE A 177 -1.49 7.99 4.62
CA PHE A 177 -0.77 8.91 5.49
C PHE A 177 -0.37 8.29 6.83
N LEU A 178 -1.34 7.75 7.58
CA LEU A 178 -1.14 7.34 8.97
C LEU A 178 -0.15 6.18 9.11
N VAL A 179 -0.21 5.19 8.20
CA VAL A 179 0.66 4.01 8.27
C VAL A 179 2.12 4.40 8.00
N PRO A 180 2.46 5.07 6.88
CA PRO A 180 3.83 5.58 6.68
C PRO A 180 4.33 6.44 7.83
N VAL A 181 3.50 7.35 8.36
CA VAL A 181 3.88 8.20 9.50
C VAL A 181 4.29 7.37 10.71
N ASP A 182 3.52 6.33 11.00
CA ASP A 182 3.78 5.41 12.10
C ASP A 182 5.07 4.59 11.86
N LEU A 183 5.35 4.17 10.63
CA LEU A 183 6.61 3.48 10.29
C LEU A 183 7.82 4.41 10.45
N TRP A 184 7.74 5.64 9.95
CA TRP A 184 8.78 6.67 10.11
C TRP A 184 9.12 6.95 11.58
N LYS A 185 8.11 7.09 12.45
CA LYS A 185 8.31 7.28 13.90
C LYS A 185 9.02 6.09 14.57
N ARG A 186 9.03 4.92 13.92
CA ARG A 186 9.75 3.69 14.34
C ARG A 186 11.12 3.53 13.69
N GLY A 187 11.58 4.52 12.92
CA GLY A 187 12.83 4.46 12.17
C GLY A 187 12.75 3.62 10.88
N MET A 188 11.54 3.26 10.46
CA MET A 188 11.26 2.47 9.25
C MET A 188 10.79 3.41 8.12
N GLY A 189 11.68 4.32 7.72
CA GLY A 189 11.39 5.41 6.79
C GLY A 189 11.69 5.14 5.32
N ARG A 190 12.09 3.92 4.93
CA ARG A 190 12.33 3.58 3.52
C ARG A 190 11.00 3.25 2.83
N VAL A 191 10.16 4.27 2.70
CA VAL A 191 8.90 4.19 1.96
C VAL A 191 9.16 4.62 0.52
N MET A 192 8.86 3.75 -0.44
CA MET A 192 9.28 3.99 -1.82
C MET A 192 8.29 3.47 -2.84
N VAL A 193 8.02 4.31 -3.83
CA VAL A 193 7.11 3.98 -4.93
C VAL A 193 7.89 3.29 -6.03
N VAL A 194 7.24 2.33 -6.70
CA VAL A 194 7.76 1.62 -7.87
C VAL A 194 6.85 1.92 -9.07
N PRO A 195 7.14 2.98 -9.86
CA PRO A 195 6.22 3.44 -10.91
C PRO A 195 6.09 2.48 -12.10
N ARG A 196 7.02 1.52 -12.24
CA ARG A 196 6.97 0.49 -13.28
C ARG A 196 5.82 -0.48 -13.07
N ALA A 197 5.49 -0.78 -11.81
CA ALA A 197 4.36 -1.63 -11.46
C ALA A 197 3.05 -0.89 -11.71
N SER A 198 2.29 -1.39 -12.68
CA SER A 198 1.15 -0.69 -13.25
C SER A 198 -0.14 -1.09 -12.53
N VAL A 199 -0.34 -0.65 -11.31
CA VAL A 199 -1.54 -1.01 -10.52
C VAL A 199 -2.61 0.08 -10.68
N THR A 200 -3.82 -0.25 -11.12
CA THR A 200 -4.89 0.74 -11.35
C THR A 200 -6.29 0.28 -10.94
N TYR A 201 -7.26 1.18 -10.80
CA TYR A 201 -8.65 0.82 -10.45
C TYR A 201 -9.58 0.52 -11.65
N SER A 202 -9.11 0.69 -12.88
CA SER A 202 -9.93 0.41 -14.07
C SER A 202 -9.12 -0.29 -15.15
N GLY A 203 -9.78 -1.18 -15.91
CA GLY A 203 -9.13 -1.86 -17.04
C GLY A 203 -8.69 -0.90 -18.14
N HIS A 204 -9.37 0.25 -18.27
CA HIS A 204 -8.98 1.31 -19.19
C HIS A 204 -7.64 1.93 -18.77
N ASN A 205 -7.53 2.42 -17.52
CA ASN A 205 -6.29 2.99 -16.99
C ASN A 205 -5.16 1.96 -17.04
N TYR A 206 -5.43 0.70 -16.69
CA TYR A 206 -4.45 -0.37 -16.76
C TYR A 206 -3.88 -0.56 -18.18
N ALA A 207 -4.75 -0.58 -19.20
CA ALA A 207 -4.33 -0.75 -20.59
C ALA A 207 -3.41 0.39 -21.08
N GLU A 208 -3.54 1.58 -20.49
CA GLU A 208 -2.73 2.75 -20.80
C GLU A 208 -1.35 2.72 -20.13
N VAL A 209 -1.25 2.15 -18.92
CA VAL A 209 -0.03 2.19 -18.10
C VAL A 209 0.81 0.92 -18.11
N ARG A 210 0.22 -0.24 -18.40
CA ARG A 210 0.89 -1.55 -18.31
C ARG A 210 2.23 -1.60 -19.03
N GLN A 211 3.24 -2.23 -18.42
CA GLN A 211 4.59 -2.32 -18.99
C GLN A 211 4.92 -3.69 -19.58
N ASP A 212 3.96 -4.60 -19.66
CA ASP A 212 4.17 -5.97 -20.14
C ASP A 212 4.09 -6.10 -21.69
N GLY A 213 4.21 -4.99 -22.41
CA GLY A 213 4.08 -4.95 -23.87
C GLY A 213 2.64 -5.06 -24.38
N GLY A 214 1.65 -5.17 -23.50
CA GLY A 214 0.23 -5.23 -23.85
C GLY A 214 -0.43 -3.88 -24.13
N ARG A 215 0.31 -2.77 -24.14
CA ARG A 215 -0.20 -1.46 -24.57
C ARG A 215 -0.58 -1.53 -26.05
N LEU A 216 -1.67 -0.89 -26.44
CA LEU A 216 -2.05 -0.81 -27.85
C LEU A 216 -0.91 -0.14 -28.66
N PRO A 217 -0.48 -0.74 -29.79
CA PRO A 217 0.56 -0.14 -30.62
C PRO A 217 0.19 1.28 -31.04
N GLY A 218 1.06 2.25 -30.77
CA GLY A 218 0.85 3.66 -31.13
C GLY A 218 0.02 4.49 -30.16
N THR A 219 -0.50 3.93 -29.05
CA THR A 219 -1.11 4.73 -27.99
C THR A 219 -0.04 5.27 -27.04
N ALA A 220 0.08 6.60 -26.97
CA ALA A 220 0.93 7.24 -25.97
C ALA A 220 0.32 7.05 -24.57
N HIS A 221 1.18 6.85 -23.57
CA HIS A 221 0.74 6.90 -22.17
C HIS A 221 0.07 8.26 -21.90
N PRO A 222 -1.03 8.34 -21.12
CA PRO A 222 -1.76 9.58 -20.85
C PRO A 222 -0.89 10.69 -20.29
N ALA A 223 0.12 10.31 -19.52
CA ALA A 223 1.13 11.22 -18.99
C ALA A 223 2.40 11.37 -19.84
N HIS A 224 2.37 10.96 -21.11
CA HIS A 224 3.50 11.00 -22.06
C HIS A 224 4.75 10.22 -21.62
N VAL A 225 4.59 9.20 -20.76
CA VAL A 225 5.66 8.31 -20.33
C VAL A 225 5.86 7.17 -21.34
N ALA A 226 7.03 7.14 -21.98
CA ALA A 226 7.39 6.07 -22.91
C ALA A 226 7.53 4.72 -22.19
N TYR A 227 7.33 3.61 -22.92
CA TYR A 227 7.73 2.28 -22.45
C TYR A 227 9.23 2.28 -22.10
N ARG A 228 9.58 1.69 -20.96
CA ARG A 228 10.97 1.50 -20.54
C ARG A 228 11.23 0.01 -20.29
N PRO A 229 12.23 -0.60 -20.95
CA PRO A 229 12.61 -1.97 -20.66
C PRO A 229 13.16 -2.07 -19.23
N LEU A 230 13.21 -3.30 -18.70
CA LEU A 230 13.86 -3.57 -17.42
C LEU A 230 15.36 -3.19 -17.48
N PRO A 231 15.93 -2.72 -16.35
CA PRO A 231 17.37 -2.51 -16.22
C PRO A 231 18.17 -3.76 -16.59
N ALA A 232 19.39 -3.57 -17.10
CA ALA A 232 20.24 -4.71 -17.40
C ALA A 232 20.67 -5.42 -16.11
N PRO A 233 20.90 -6.75 -16.12
CA PRO A 233 21.44 -7.44 -14.95
C PRO A 233 22.75 -6.80 -14.48
N GLY A 234 22.82 -6.43 -13.19
CA GLY A 234 23.99 -5.79 -12.58
C GLY A 234 24.04 -4.27 -12.70
N GLU A 235 23.05 -3.63 -13.32
CA GLU A 235 22.86 -2.19 -13.26
C GLU A 235 22.48 -1.76 -11.84
N ASP A 236 23.20 -0.79 -11.28
CA ASP A 236 22.90 -0.26 -9.95
C ASP A 236 21.66 0.64 -10.02
N THR A 237 20.59 0.18 -9.39
CA THR A 237 19.30 0.85 -9.32
C THR A 237 18.98 1.33 -7.90
N GLN A 238 19.96 1.29 -6.99
CA GLN A 238 19.77 1.68 -5.61
C GLN A 238 19.43 3.16 -5.48
N ILE A 239 18.35 3.45 -4.76
CA ILE A 239 17.96 4.82 -4.47
C ILE A 239 18.67 5.34 -3.21
N GLN A 240 19.05 6.61 -3.25
CA GLN A 240 19.57 7.29 -2.06
C GLN A 240 18.40 7.86 -1.24
N CYS A 241 17.98 7.12 -0.21
CA CYS A 241 16.95 7.59 0.72
C CYS A 241 17.45 8.70 1.65
N VAL A 242 16.63 9.73 1.82
CA VAL A 242 16.76 10.66 2.93
C VAL A 242 16.30 10.00 4.23
N ARG A 243 16.92 10.40 5.35
CA ARG A 243 16.71 9.77 6.66
C ARG A 243 15.69 10.49 7.54
N ALA A 244 15.29 11.69 7.17
CA ALA A 244 14.33 12.49 7.91
C ALA A 244 13.28 13.05 6.95
N PRO A 245 11.99 12.98 7.31
CA PRO A 245 10.96 13.70 6.60
C PRO A 245 11.16 15.21 6.72
N PRO A 246 10.61 15.99 5.78
CA PRO A 246 10.63 17.45 5.89
C PRO A 246 9.89 17.91 7.15
N ALA A 247 10.25 19.09 7.67
CA ALA A 247 9.57 19.64 8.85
C ALA A 247 8.09 19.98 8.57
N GLN A 248 7.82 20.46 7.35
CA GLN A 248 6.49 20.82 6.89
C GLN A 248 6.27 20.31 5.47
N VAL A 249 5.02 20.00 5.15
CA VAL A 249 4.58 19.74 3.77
C VAL A 249 3.26 20.45 3.48
N ALA A 250 2.95 20.56 2.20
CA ALA A 250 1.69 21.09 1.72
C ALA A 250 0.61 20.00 1.74
N TYR A 251 -0.58 20.34 2.22
CA TYR A 251 -1.74 19.47 2.26
C TYR A 251 -2.99 20.20 1.81
N HIS A 252 -3.98 19.44 1.35
CA HIS A 252 -5.36 19.90 1.25
C HIS A 252 -6.14 19.41 2.48
N ASN A 253 -6.84 20.32 3.16
CA ASN A 253 -7.69 19.90 4.27
C ASN A 253 -8.81 18.99 3.76
N TYR A 254 -9.04 17.85 4.40
CA TYR A 254 -10.12 16.90 4.07
C TYR A 254 -10.04 16.34 2.66
N ALA A 255 -8.82 16.21 2.12
CA ALA A 255 -8.57 15.88 0.71
C ALA A 255 -9.35 16.80 -0.24
N TRP A 256 -9.70 18.04 0.15
CA TRP A 256 -10.41 18.98 -0.71
C TRP A 256 -9.42 19.70 -1.62
N TRP A 257 -9.04 19.06 -2.73
CA TRP A 257 -7.97 19.53 -3.64
C TRP A 257 -8.30 20.82 -4.41
N HIS A 258 -9.56 21.25 -4.42
CA HIS A 258 -9.95 22.54 -5.02
C HIS A 258 -9.67 23.76 -4.13
N ALA A 259 -9.33 23.54 -2.86
CA ALA A 259 -8.98 24.62 -1.95
C ALA A 259 -7.47 24.89 -2.02
N PRO A 260 -7.01 26.10 -1.68
CA PRO A 260 -5.59 26.37 -1.54
C PRO A 260 -4.91 25.37 -0.60
N GLU A 261 -3.73 24.93 -0.98
CA GLU A 261 -2.86 24.13 -0.13
C GLU A 261 -2.54 24.90 1.16
N ARG A 262 -2.43 24.16 2.26
CA ARG A 262 -1.98 24.65 3.56
C ARG A 262 -0.67 23.96 3.92
N TRP A 263 0.25 24.72 4.50
CA TRP A 263 1.46 24.17 5.10
C TRP A 263 1.19 23.68 6.53
N GLY A 264 1.57 22.44 6.82
CA GLY A 264 1.41 21.79 8.12
C GLY A 264 2.64 20.96 8.48
N ALA A 265 2.72 20.47 9.71
CA ALA A 265 3.76 19.52 10.11
C ALA A 265 3.60 18.22 9.32
N TRP A 266 4.70 17.56 8.94
CA TRP A 266 4.62 16.37 8.09
C TRP A 266 3.87 15.19 8.74
N ASP A 267 3.85 15.14 10.07
CA ASP A 267 3.22 14.09 10.88
C ASP A 267 1.96 14.59 11.60
N GLU A 268 1.28 15.58 11.03
CA GLU A 268 0.03 16.14 11.54
C GLU A 268 -1.11 15.10 11.52
N ALA A 269 -1.16 14.25 12.55
CA ALA A 269 -2.07 13.11 12.70
C ALA A 269 -2.46 12.83 14.17
#